data_AF-B6BNQ8-F1
#
_entry.id   AF-B6BNQ8-F1
#
_cell.length_a   1.000
_cell.length_b   1.000
_cell.length_c   1.000
_cell.angle_alpha   90.00
_cell.angle_beta   90.00
_cell.angle_gamma   90.00
#
_symmetry.space_group_name_H-M   'P 1'
#
loop_
_entity.id
_entity.type
_entity.pdbx_description
1 polymer ?
#
loop_
_entity_poly.entity_id
_entity_poly.type
_entity_poly.pdbx_seq_one_letter_code
_entity_poly.pdbx_strand_id
1 'polypeptide(L)'
;MSVEDLKAKVLEAQKNSDIASLYVLEQNAHDTFDEETLQGFYANILDLALEKLTDTLEAHRVMDMTEVQDFATMRALYEYAMEYYHSGNISDASALFEVLSGLSNDDKFSSALKFHWIASAENINLDDFMSKIADMDATQDAGTFYISEFTKEAQKLLDKSQIDGE
;
A
#
# COMPACT_ATOMS: atom_id res chain seq x y z
N MET A 1 25.49 -0.21 -12.25
CA MET A 1 25.36 -1.66 -11.94
C MET A 1 25.02 -2.36 -13.25
N SER A 2 25.52 -3.57 -13.54
CA SER A 2 25.10 -4.28 -14.76
C SER A 2 23.72 -4.93 -14.57
N VAL A 3 23.05 -5.28 -15.67
CA VAL A 3 21.75 -6.00 -15.64
C VAL A 3 21.89 -7.32 -14.87
N GLU A 4 22.97 -8.07 -15.12
CA GLU A 4 23.21 -9.37 -14.47
C GLU A 4 23.51 -9.22 -12.98
N ASP A 5 24.28 -8.19 -12.58
CA ASP A 5 24.53 -7.90 -11.17
C ASP A 5 23.22 -7.55 -10.43
N LEU A 6 22.35 -6.77 -11.08
CA LEU A 6 21.06 -6.39 -10.50
C LEU A 6 20.13 -7.60 -10.38
N LYS A 7 20.03 -8.45 -11.41
CA LYS A 7 19.27 -9.71 -11.36
C LYS A 7 19.76 -10.62 -10.23
N ALA A 8 21.08 -10.72 -10.03
CA ALA A 8 21.65 -11.52 -8.95
C ALA A 8 21.23 -10.99 -7.55
N LYS A 9 21.27 -9.67 -7.35
CA LYS A 9 20.82 -9.04 -6.08
C LYS A 9 19.32 -9.19 -5.84
N VAL A 10 18.51 -9.02 -6.88
CA VAL A 10 17.05 -9.25 -6.81
C VAL A 10 16.77 -10.70 -6.41
N LEU A 11 17.43 -11.66 -7.06
CA LEU A 11 17.27 -13.08 -6.74
C LEU A 11 17.71 -13.41 -5.30
N GLU A 12 18.77 -12.78 -4.81
CA GLU A 12 19.21 -12.94 -3.42
C GLU A 12 18.17 -12.40 -2.43
N ALA A 13 17.65 -11.18 -2.66
CA ALA A 13 16.61 -10.60 -1.83
C ALA A 13 15.33 -11.45 -1.83
N GLN A 14 14.91 -11.96 -3.01
CA GLN A 14 13.77 -12.86 -3.15
C GLN A 14 13.94 -14.15 -2.34
N LYS A 15 15.11 -14.81 -2.43
CA LYS A 15 15.39 -16.04 -1.67
C LYS A 15 15.36 -15.85 -0.16
N ASN A 16 15.63 -14.63 0.30
CA ASN A 16 15.61 -14.27 1.70
C ASN A 16 14.27 -13.67 2.15
N SER A 17 13.27 -13.61 1.26
CA SER A 17 11.98 -12.93 1.47
C SER A 17 12.16 -11.50 2.00
N ASP A 18 13.19 -10.81 1.50
CA ASP A 18 13.61 -9.48 1.93
C ASP A 18 12.99 -8.40 1.03
N ILE A 19 11.76 -8.01 1.37
CA ILE A 19 10.96 -7.04 0.61
C ILE A 19 11.61 -5.66 0.65
N ALA A 20 12.18 -5.28 1.80
CA ALA A 20 12.86 -3.99 1.94
C ALA A 20 14.06 -3.86 1.00
N SER A 21 14.88 -4.90 0.88
CA SER A 21 15.99 -4.91 -0.08
C SER A 21 15.50 -4.85 -1.52
N LEU A 22 14.35 -5.44 -1.85
CA LEU A 22 13.74 -5.28 -3.17
C LEU A 22 13.40 -3.81 -3.44
N TYR A 23 12.76 -3.11 -2.50
CA TYR A 23 12.49 -1.67 -2.65
C TYR A 23 13.75 -0.81 -2.73
N VAL A 24 14.85 -1.19 -2.07
CA VAL A 24 16.15 -0.50 -2.26
C VAL A 24 16.67 -0.62 -3.71
N LEU A 25 16.34 -1.72 -4.39
CA LEU A 25 16.74 -1.98 -5.77
C LEU A 25 15.76 -1.40 -6.80
N GLU A 26 14.59 -0.90 -6.38
CA GLU A 26 13.48 -0.47 -7.24
C GLU A 26 13.90 0.50 -8.34
N GLN A 27 14.58 1.60 -7.99
CA GLN A 27 15.00 2.59 -8.99
C GLN A 27 15.96 1.97 -10.03
N ASN A 28 16.87 1.10 -9.59
CA ASN A 28 17.78 0.42 -10.51
C ASN A 28 17.01 -0.55 -11.40
N ALA A 29 16.01 -1.25 -10.87
CA ALA A 29 15.14 -2.15 -11.64
C ALA A 29 14.40 -1.36 -12.71
N HIS A 30 13.78 -0.23 -12.34
CA HIS A 30 13.07 0.64 -13.27
C HIS A 30 13.96 1.18 -14.39
N ASP A 31 15.19 1.58 -14.07
CA ASP A 31 16.12 2.16 -15.04
C ASP A 31 16.81 1.12 -15.96
N THR A 32 16.80 -0.16 -15.56
CA THR A 32 17.67 -1.19 -16.16
C THR A 32 16.90 -2.35 -16.79
N PHE A 33 15.76 -2.76 -16.21
CA PHE A 33 14.99 -3.88 -16.70
C PHE A 33 14.07 -3.50 -17.85
N ASP A 34 13.82 -4.47 -18.74
CA ASP A 34 12.72 -4.36 -19.69
C ASP A 34 11.37 -4.50 -18.97
N GLU A 35 10.28 -4.16 -19.66
CA GLU A 35 8.92 -4.14 -19.11
C GLU A 35 8.50 -5.48 -18.52
N GLU A 36 8.79 -6.59 -19.21
CA GLU A 36 8.45 -7.95 -18.74
C GLU A 36 9.20 -8.30 -17.45
N THR A 37 10.51 -8.02 -17.40
CA THR A 37 11.33 -8.27 -16.22
C THR A 37 10.92 -7.36 -15.06
N LEU A 38 10.59 -6.09 -15.33
CA LEU A 38 10.13 -5.14 -14.33
C LEU A 38 8.76 -5.53 -13.75
N GLN A 39 7.83 -5.98 -14.59
CA GLN A 39 6.56 -6.53 -14.15
C GLN A 39 6.76 -7.75 -13.24
N GLY A 40 7.66 -8.66 -13.63
CA GLY A 40 8.04 -9.80 -12.80
C GLY A 40 8.66 -9.36 -11.47
N PHE A 41 9.46 -8.29 -11.44
CA PHE A 41 10.04 -7.74 -10.22
C PHE A 41 8.95 -7.28 -9.23
N TYR A 42 7.96 -6.50 -9.67
CA TYR A 42 6.85 -6.05 -8.82
C TYR A 42 5.93 -7.20 -8.40
N ALA A 43 5.66 -8.15 -9.29
CA ALA A 43 4.88 -9.35 -8.95
C ALA A 43 5.53 -10.15 -7.81
N ASN A 44 6.86 -10.30 -7.82
CA ASN A 44 7.57 -10.98 -6.73
C ASN A 44 7.51 -10.20 -5.40
N ILE A 45 7.55 -8.87 -5.42
CA ILE A 45 7.35 -8.05 -4.22
C ILE A 45 5.96 -8.33 -3.63
N LEU A 46 4.94 -8.33 -4.49
CA LEU A 46 3.57 -8.57 -4.08
C LEU A 46 3.36 -9.98 -3.52
N ASP A 47 3.87 -11.02 -4.18
CA ASP A 47 3.75 -12.41 -3.72
C ASP A 47 4.32 -12.57 -2.30
N LEU A 48 5.52 -12.01 -2.04
CA LEU A 48 6.14 -12.02 -0.72
C LEU A 48 5.34 -11.22 0.31
N ALA A 49 4.76 -10.10 -0.09
CA ALA A 49 3.96 -9.27 0.80
C ALA A 49 2.65 -9.96 1.22
N LEU A 50 2.00 -10.68 0.29
CA LEU A 50 0.79 -11.47 0.54
C LEU A 50 1.08 -12.69 1.44
N GLU A 51 2.23 -13.35 1.25
CA GLU A 51 2.70 -14.41 2.15
C GLU A 51 2.88 -13.87 3.57
N LYS A 52 3.60 -12.75 3.74
CA LYS A 52 3.76 -12.10 5.04
C LYS A 52 2.45 -11.63 5.65
N LEU A 53 1.51 -11.12 4.85
CA LEU A 53 0.17 -10.77 5.32
C LEU A 53 -0.51 -11.99 5.95
N THR A 54 -0.48 -13.12 5.26
CA THR A 54 -1.07 -14.38 5.72
C THR A 54 -0.43 -14.83 7.03
N ASP A 55 0.90 -14.89 7.10
CA ASP A 55 1.64 -15.26 8.31
C ASP A 55 1.30 -14.35 9.51
N THR A 56 1.13 -13.05 9.24
CA THR A 56 0.81 -12.04 10.25
C THR A 56 -0.58 -12.27 10.83
N LEU A 57 -1.56 -12.52 9.97
CA LEU A 57 -2.93 -12.83 10.37
C LEU A 57 -3.00 -14.15 11.16
N GLU A 58 -2.33 -15.20 10.70
CA GLU A 58 -2.27 -16.49 11.41
C GLU A 58 -1.61 -16.37 12.79
N ALA A 59 -0.56 -15.56 12.90
CA ALA A 59 0.13 -15.28 14.15
C ALA A 59 -0.67 -14.37 15.10
N HIS A 60 -1.82 -13.84 14.67
CA HIS A 60 -2.63 -12.86 15.43
C HIS A 60 -1.80 -11.65 15.88
N ARG A 61 -0.85 -11.22 15.05
CA ARG A 61 0.01 -10.06 15.30
C ARG A 61 -0.45 -8.87 14.46
N VAL A 62 0.01 -7.69 14.83
CA VAL A 62 -0.01 -6.50 13.96
C VAL A 62 1.36 -6.32 13.30
N MET A 63 1.40 -5.61 12.18
CA MET A 63 2.63 -5.17 11.55
C MET A 63 3.16 -3.92 12.24
N ASP A 64 4.46 -3.92 12.55
CA ASP A 64 5.13 -2.78 13.16
C ASP A 64 5.78 -1.91 12.09
N MET A 65 5.23 -0.72 11.82
CA MET A 65 5.79 0.16 10.78
C MET A 65 7.16 0.76 11.15
N THR A 66 7.63 0.57 12.38
CA THR A 66 9.02 0.90 12.75
C THR A 66 10.01 -0.20 12.35
N GLU A 67 9.52 -1.42 12.09
CA GLU A 67 10.30 -2.53 11.59
C GLU A 67 10.36 -2.49 10.05
N VAL A 68 11.58 -2.49 9.51
CA VAL A 68 11.83 -2.21 8.09
C VAL A 68 11.11 -3.19 7.14
N GLN A 69 11.01 -4.46 7.52
CA GLN A 69 10.30 -5.46 6.71
C GLN A 69 8.78 -5.27 6.75
N ASP A 70 8.22 -5.00 7.93
CA ASP A 70 6.79 -4.78 8.08
C ASP A 70 6.38 -3.49 7.37
N PHE A 71 7.19 -2.43 7.47
CA PHE A 71 7.03 -1.21 6.67
C PHE A 71 6.99 -1.49 5.16
N ALA A 72 7.98 -2.24 4.64
CA ALA A 72 8.04 -2.58 3.22
C ALA A 72 6.86 -3.44 2.77
N THR A 73 6.40 -4.34 3.65
CA THR A 73 5.21 -5.18 3.41
C THR A 73 3.95 -4.33 3.32
N MET A 74 3.73 -3.41 4.28
CA MET A 74 2.59 -2.50 4.28
C MET A 74 2.58 -1.58 3.05
N ARG A 75 3.76 -1.14 2.58
CA ARG A 75 3.90 -0.39 1.33
C ARG A 75 3.43 -1.20 0.13
N ALA A 76 3.91 -2.42 -0.04
CA ALA A 76 3.53 -3.29 -1.16
C ALA A 76 2.02 -3.57 -1.20
N LEU A 77 1.43 -3.87 -0.04
CA LEU A 77 0.00 -4.13 0.05
C LEU A 77 -0.85 -2.88 -0.20
N TYR A 78 -0.36 -1.70 0.22
CA TYR A 78 -1.02 -0.44 -0.09
C TYR A 78 -1.00 -0.13 -1.59
N GLU A 79 0.17 -0.26 -2.24
CA GLU A 79 0.33 -0.08 -3.69
C GLU A 79 -0.63 -1.01 -4.44
N TYR A 80 -0.73 -2.26 -4.02
CA TYR A 80 -1.67 -3.23 -4.59
C TYR A 80 -3.14 -2.86 -4.40
N ALA A 81 -3.53 -2.38 -3.22
CA ALA A 81 -4.88 -1.86 -2.99
C ALA A 81 -5.19 -0.65 -3.89
N MET A 82 -4.20 0.23 -4.11
CA MET A 82 -4.32 1.37 -5.01
C MET A 82 -4.43 0.95 -6.48
N GLU A 83 -3.74 -0.11 -6.93
CA GLU A 83 -3.90 -0.66 -8.28
C GLU A 83 -5.33 -1.18 -8.52
N TYR A 84 -5.91 -1.87 -7.54
CA TYR A 84 -7.32 -2.25 -7.61
C TYR A 84 -8.25 -1.05 -7.65
N TYR A 85 -7.94 -0.02 -6.86
CA TYR A 85 -8.74 1.19 -6.85
C TYR A 85 -8.68 1.91 -8.21
N HIS A 86 -7.48 2.03 -8.76
CA HIS A 86 -7.21 2.64 -10.07
C HIS A 86 -7.88 1.88 -11.21
N SER A 87 -7.85 0.54 -11.18
CA SER A 87 -8.50 -0.31 -12.20
C SER A 87 -10.03 -0.37 -12.10
N GLY A 88 -10.62 0.33 -11.11
CA GLY A 88 -12.07 0.36 -10.89
C GLY A 88 -12.60 -0.86 -10.14
N ASN A 89 -11.72 -1.74 -9.63
CA ASN A 89 -12.10 -2.84 -8.75
C ASN A 89 -12.23 -2.33 -7.30
N ILE A 90 -13.15 -1.38 -7.12
CA ILE A 90 -13.29 -0.57 -5.90
C ILE A 90 -13.63 -1.44 -4.68
N SER A 91 -14.41 -2.50 -4.87
CA SER A 91 -14.79 -3.42 -3.77
C SER A 91 -13.57 -4.16 -3.19
N ASP A 92 -12.68 -4.67 -4.05
CA ASP A 92 -11.49 -5.40 -3.60
C ASP A 92 -10.48 -4.44 -2.97
N ALA A 93 -10.34 -3.23 -3.54
CA ALA A 93 -9.55 -2.15 -2.92
C ALA A 93 -10.07 -1.80 -1.52
N SER A 94 -11.38 -1.64 -1.37
CA SER A 94 -12.06 -1.35 -0.10
C SER A 94 -11.73 -2.38 0.98
N ALA A 95 -11.85 -3.68 0.65
CA ALA A 95 -11.55 -4.75 1.58
C ALA A 95 -10.07 -4.76 2.00
N LEU A 96 -9.15 -4.51 1.07
CA LEU A 96 -7.73 -4.40 1.39
C LEU A 96 -7.43 -3.20 2.28
N PHE A 97 -8.01 -2.02 2.02
CA PHE A 97 -7.83 -0.85 2.88
C PHE A 97 -8.35 -1.08 4.29
N GLU A 98 -9.50 -1.76 4.44
CA GLU A 98 -10.03 -2.16 5.75
C GLU A 98 -9.02 -3.03 6.51
N VAL A 99 -8.55 -4.11 5.88
CA VAL A 99 -7.58 -5.04 6.48
C VAL A 99 -6.30 -4.30 6.88
N LEU A 100 -5.72 -3.50 5.98
CA LEU A 100 -4.49 -2.76 6.26
C LEU A 100 -4.67 -1.73 7.37
N SER A 101 -5.84 -1.10 7.47
CA SER A 101 -6.14 -0.15 8.54
C SER A 101 -6.15 -0.82 9.92
N GLY A 102 -6.59 -2.08 10.01
CA GLY A 102 -6.64 -2.86 11.24
C GLY A 102 -5.35 -3.62 11.57
N LEU A 103 -4.47 -3.81 10.60
CA LEU A 103 -3.27 -4.63 10.75
C LEU A 103 -2.02 -3.84 11.14
N SER A 104 -1.99 -2.52 10.96
CA SER A 104 -0.86 -1.68 11.36
C SER A 104 -0.92 -1.25 12.83
N ASN A 105 0.24 -1.10 13.47
CA ASN A 105 0.37 -0.44 14.76
C ASN A 105 0.52 1.09 14.66
N ASP A 106 0.67 1.64 13.46
CA ASP A 106 0.84 3.08 13.24
C ASP A 106 -0.51 3.77 13.11
N ASP A 107 -0.86 4.56 14.13
CA ASP A 107 -2.15 5.24 14.21
C ASP A 107 -2.42 6.19 13.02
N LYS A 108 -1.38 6.81 12.46
CA LYS A 108 -1.54 7.75 11.35
C LYS A 108 -1.85 7.00 10.06
N PHE A 109 -1.10 5.95 9.77
CA PHE A 109 -1.34 5.06 8.64
C PHE A 109 -2.75 4.44 8.75
N SER A 110 -3.06 3.81 9.88
CA SER A 110 -4.37 3.21 10.12
C SER A 110 -5.53 4.20 9.95
N SER A 111 -5.36 5.43 10.44
CA SER A 111 -6.38 6.49 10.28
C SER A 111 -6.52 6.94 8.83
N ALA A 112 -5.42 7.08 8.10
CA ALA A 112 -5.46 7.42 6.68
C ALA A 112 -6.16 6.33 5.85
N LEU A 113 -5.90 5.06 6.14
CA LEU A 113 -6.54 3.96 5.41
C LEU A 113 -8.03 3.83 5.69
N LYS A 114 -8.51 4.27 6.86
CA LYS A 114 -9.96 4.36 7.10
C LYS A 114 -10.64 5.30 6.11
N PHE A 115 -10.01 6.41 5.71
CA PHE A 115 -10.60 7.28 4.69
C PHE A 115 -10.62 6.62 3.31
N HIS A 116 -9.58 5.88 2.94
CA HIS A 116 -9.55 5.11 1.69
C HIS A 116 -10.66 4.06 1.68
N TRP A 117 -10.74 3.29 2.76
CA TRP A 117 -11.75 2.27 2.96
C TRP A 117 -13.16 2.85 2.87
N ILE A 118 -13.49 3.88 3.66
CA ILE A 118 -14.84 4.47 3.66
C ILE A 118 -15.17 5.07 2.29
N ALA A 119 -14.25 5.82 1.68
CA ALA A 119 -14.50 6.41 0.36
C ALA A 119 -14.78 5.34 -0.70
N SER A 120 -13.96 4.29 -0.75
CA SER A 120 -14.13 3.18 -1.69
C SER A 120 -15.39 2.35 -1.38
N ALA A 121 -15.73 2.13 -0.11
CA ALA A 121 -16.99 1.49 0.30
C ALA A 121 -18.23 2.29 -0.11
N GLU A 122 -18.14 3.62 -0.16
CA GLU A 122 -19.17 4.51 -0.72
C GLU A 122 -19.14 4.57 -2.26
N ASN A 123 -18.33 3.73 -2.91
CA ASN A 123 -18.16 3.66 -4.35
C ASN A 123 -17.69 4.99 -4.97
N ILE A 124 -16.94 5.80 -4.19
CA ILE A 124 -16.19 6.94 -4.72
C ILE A 124 -15.04 6.38 -5.54
N ASN A 125 -14.88 6.79 -6.80
CA ASN A 125 -13.74 6.36 -7.63
C ASN A 125 -12.45 7.10 -7.23
N LEU A 126 -11.30 6.61 -7.69
CA LEU A 126 -9.99 7.16 -7.32
C LEU A 126 -9.83 8.64 -7.73
N ASP A 127 -10.33 9.05 -8.89
CA ASP A 127 -10.22 10.45 -9.34
C ASP A 127 -11.00 11.41 -8.43
N ASP A 128 -12.22 11.02 -8.03
CA ASP A 128 -13.03 11.78 -7.09
C ASP A 128 -12.41 11.78 -5.69
N PHE A 129 -11.84 10.66 -5.25
CA PHE A 129 -11.12 10.58 -3.98
C PHE A 129 -9.93 11.55 -3.96
N MET A 130 -9.05 11.50 -4.97
CA MET A 130 -7.88 12.36 -5.05
C MET A 130 -8.22 13.85 -5.18
N SER A 131 -9.31 14.18 -5.89
CA SER A 131 -9.66 15.58 -6.17
C SER A 131 -10.53 16.25 -5.11
N LYS A 132 -11.28 15.48 -4.31
CA LYS A 132 -12.24 16.04 -3.34
C LYS A 132 -11.93 15.65 -1.89
N ILE A 133 -11.39 14.45 -1.67
CA ILE A 133 -11.23 13.88 -0.33
C ILE A 133 -9.79 14.00 0.14
N ALA A 134 -8.82 13.61 -0.69
CA ALA A 134 -7.41 13.72 -0.38
C ALA A 134 -6.91 15.17 -0.49
N ASP A 135 -5.97 15.53 0.37
CA ASP A 135 -5.14 16.73 0.21
C ASP A 135 -3.80 16.30 -0.39
N MET A 136 -3.71 16.36 -1.73
CA MET A 136 -2.56 15.84 -2.47
C MET A 136 -1.30 16.70 -2.27
N ASP A 137 -1.47 18.02 -2.10
CA ASP A 137 -0.34 18.92 -1.85
C ASP A 137 0.24 18.64 -0.45
N ALA A 138 -0.62 18.55 0.58
CA ALA A 138 -0.19 18.23 1.94
C ALA A 138 0.39 16.82 2.06
N THR A 139 -0.19 15.83 1.35
CA THR A 139 0.35 14.47 1.26
C THR A 139 1.76 14.47 0.67
N GLN A 140 1.98 15.22 -0.41
CA GLN A 140 3.29 15.34 -1.03
C GLN A 140 4.31 15.97 -0.07
N ASP A 141 3.92 17.02 0.64
CA ASP A 141 4.77 17.67 1.65
C ASP A 141 5.09 16.75 2.83
N ALA A 142 4.16 15.86 3.20
CA ALA A 142 4.37 14.85 4.23
C ALA A 142 5.36 13.76 3.82
N GLY A 143 5.55 13.53 2.51
CA GLY A 143 6.54 12.59 1.97
C GLY A 143 6.23 11.12 2.28
N THR A 144 4.95 10.79 2.51
CA THR A 144 4.51 9.41 2.77
C THR A 144 4.35 8.62 1.47
N PHE A 145 4.52 7.30 1.52
CA PHE A 145 4.25 6.43 0.37
C PHE A 145 2.75 6.23 0.10
N TYR A 146 1.90 6.67 1.03
CA TYR A 146 0.45 6.58 0.98
C TYR A 146 -0.17 7.97 1.06
N ILE A 147 -1.42 8.11 0.59
CA ILE A 147 -2.18 9.34 0.76
C ILE A 147 -2.49 9.53 2.25
N SER A 148 -1.89 10.54 2.88
CA SER A 148 -1.87 10.66 4.35
C SER A 148 -2.65 11.85 4.87
N GLU A 149 -2.90 12.84 4.02
CA GLU A 149 -3.55 14.09 4.37
C GLU A 149 -4.88 14.24 3.63
N PHE A 150 -5.88 14.82 4.31
CA PHE A 150 -7.26 14.83 3.85
C PHE A 150 -7.89 16.20 4.01
N THR A 151 -8.77 16.56 3.07
CA THR A 151 -9.50 17.82 3.11
C THR A 151 -10.55 17.81 4.21
N LYS A 152 -11.11 18.97 4.53
CA LYS A 152 -12.27 19.08 5.43
C LYS A 152 -13.50 18.31 4.93
N GLU A 153 -13.58 18.06 3.62
CA GLU A 153 -14.67 17.31 3.02
C GLU A 153 -14.63 15.84 3.43
N ALA A 154 -13.43 15.29 3.65
CA ALA A 154 -13.23 13.93 4.12
C ALA A 154 -13.89 13.66 5.48
N GLN A 155 -14.00 14.67 6.35
CA GLN A 155 -14.65 14.53 7.66
C GLN A 155 -16.11 14.07 7.52
N LYS A 156 -16.79 14.46 6.43
CA LYS A 156 -18.18 14.04 6.15
C LYS A 156 -18.32 12.53 5.97
N LEU A 157 -17.26 11.84 5.53
CA LEU A 157 -17.22 10.38 5.39
C LEU A 157 -17.23 9.70 6.76
N LEU A 158 -16.44 10.20 7.71
CA LEU A 158 -16.38 9.68 9.07
C LEU A 158 -17.72 9.86 9.78
N ASP A 159 -18.30 11.06 9.69
CA ASP A 159 -19.54 11.40 10.37
C ASP A 159 -20.72 10.53 9.87
N LYS A 160 -20.74 10.18 8.58
CA LYS A 160 -21.77 9.32 7.99
C LYS A 160 -21.58 7.84 8.34
N SER A 161 -20.33 7.34 8.30
CA SER A 161 -20.02 5.96 8.66
C SER A 161 -20.41 5.59 10.11
N GLN A 162 -20.40 6.57 11.03
CA GLN A 162 -20.82 6.39 12.41
C GLN A 162 -22.34 6.28 12.58
N ILE A 163 -23.11 6.82 11.64
CA ILE A 163 -24.58 6.79 11.67
C ILE A 163 -25.13 5.45 11.15
N ASP A 164 -24.45 4.86 10.16
CA ASP A 164 -24.88 3.60 9.54
C ASP A 164 -24.44 2.34 10.33
N GLY A 165 -23.61 2.52 11.37
CA GLY A 165 -23.12 1.48 12.28
C GLY A 165 -23.87 1.33 13.61
N GLU A 166 -24.90 2.15 13.87
CA GLU A 166 -25.86 2.03 15.00
C GLU A 166 -27.21 1.45 14.54
#